data_AF-A0ABD6E3C9-F1
#
_entry.id   AF-A0ABD6E3C9-F1
#
_cell.length_a   1.000
_cell.length_b   1.000
_cell.length_c   1.000
_cell.angle_alpha   90.00
_cell.angle_beta   90.00
_cell.angle_gamma   90.00
#
_symmetry.space_group_name_H-M   'P 1'
#
loop_
_entity.id
_entity.type
_entity.pdbx_description
1 polymer ?
#
loop_
_entity_poly.entity_id
_entity_poly.type
_entity_poly.pdbx_seq_one_letter_code
_entity_poly.pdbx_strand_id
1 'polypeptide(L)'
;MDLEQVETVLVQKMACGEPVVRTRAFNALRKWIREISSSGQLGIDSMSRLCKGLHYVMWMQDKMILQEEMADRIGSLLNDFSEEEQCAQFVKCMITCVANEWPLIDRWRMDKFLMVRLCTAVSPVYCIFR
;
A
#
# COMPACT_ATOMS: atom_id res chain seq x y z
N MET A 1 -7.18 0.69 -23.38
CA MET A 1 -6.12 0.07 -22.56
C MET A 1 -6.80 -0.37 -21.29
N ASP A 2 -6.80 -1.67 -21.03
CA ASP A 2 -7.53 -2.24 -19.89
C ASP A 2 -6.83 -1.84 -18.59
N LEU A 3 -7.48 -1.02 -17.76
CA LEU A 3 -6.95 -0.51 -16.48
C LEU A 3 -6.43 -1.66 -15.59
N GLU A 4 -7.10 -2.81 -15.65
CA GLU A 4 -6.74 -4.05 -14.96
C GLU A 4 -5.37 -4.64 -15.37
N GLN A 5 -4.97 -4.52 -16.64
CA GLN A 5 -3.65 -4.97 -17.09
C GLN A 5 -2.54 -4.06 -16.56
N VAL A 6 -2.79 -2.76 -16.44
CA VAL A 6 -1.83 -1.80 -15.89
C VAL A 6 -1.61 -2.08 -14.39
N GLU A 7 -2.70 -2.31 -13.65
CA GLU A 7 -2.67 -2.65 -12.22
C GLU A 7 -1.87 -3.93 -11.96
N THR A 8 -2.17 -5.00 -12.70
CA THR A 8 -1.52 -6.31 -12.51
C THR A 8 -0.02 -6.23 -12.81
N VAL A 9 0.38 -5.51 -13.85
CA VAL A 9 1.81 -5.28 -14.18
C VAL A 9 2.50 -4.45 -13.09
N LEU A 10 1.84 -3.43 -12.53
CA LEU A 10 2.40 -2.65 -11.42
C LEU A 10 2.60 -3.53 -10.18
N VAL A 11 1.58 -4.31 -9.80
CA VAL A 11 1.64 -5.24 -8.65
C VAL A 11 2.74 -6.29 -8.83
N GLN A 12 2.90 -6.83 -10.03
CA GLN A 12 3.98 -7.79 -10.34
C GLN A 12 5.37 -7.15 -10.23
N LYS A 13 5.56 -5.95 -10.78
CA LYS A 13 6.84 -5.22 -10.68
C LYS A 13 7.18 -4.85 -9.24
N MET A 14 6.16 -4.60 -8.42
CA MET A 14 6.26 -4.33 -7.00
C MET A 14 6.70 -5.56 -6.18
N ALA A 15 6.26 -6.76 -6.58
CA ALA A 15 6.67 -8.02 -5.98
C ALA A 15 8.05 -8.53 -6.47
N CYS A 16 8.72 -7.81 -7.37
CA CYS A 16 10.04 -8.19 -7.86
C CYS A 16 11.11 -8.06 -6.76
N GLY A 17 12.06 -9.01 -6.71
CA GLY A 17 13.14 -9.03 -5.73
C GLY A 17 14.15 -7.88 -5.86
N GLU A 18 14.23 -7.24 -7.03
CA GLU A 18 15.18 -6.17 -7.29
C GLU A 18 14.75 -4.82 -6.67
N PRO A 19 15.57 -4.21 -5.79
CA PRO A 19 15.18 -3.00 -5.05
C PRO A 19 14.96 -1.77 -5.94
N VAL A 20 15.69 -1.67 -7.04
CA VAL A 20 15.58 -0.57 -8.01
C VAL A 20 14.25 -0.65 -8.76
N VAL A 21 13.87 -1.86 -9.19
CA VAL A 21 12.60 -2.11 -9.90
C VAL A 21 11.42 -1.84 -8.97
N ARG A 22 11.51 -2.29 -7.71
CA ARG A 22 10.48 -2.07 -6.68
C ARG A 22 10.25 -0.57 -6.41
N THR A 23 11.31 0.21 -6.25
CA THR A 23 11.21 1.65 -6.00
C THR A 23 10.63 2.40 -7.21
N ARG A 24 11.04 2.03 -8.43
CA ARG A 24 10.46 2.59 -9.67
C ARG A 24 8.98 2.25 -9.80
N ALA A 25 8.60 1.02 -9.50
CA ALA A 25 7.21 0.57 -9.54
C ALA A 25 6.35 1.31 -8.51
N PHE A 26 6.88 1.54 -7.30
CA PHE A 26 6.21 2.33 -6.28
C PHE A 26 6.00 3.79 -6.70
N ASN A 27 7.01 4.44 -7.29
CA ASN A 27 6.88 5.81 -7.79
C ASN A 27 5.88 5.90 -8.96
N ALA A 28 5.85 4.89 -9.84
CA ALA A 28 4.86 4.79 -10.90
C ALA A 28 3.44 4.62 -10.35
N LEU A 29 3.27 3.78 -9.31
CA LEU A 29 2.00 3.62 -8.60
C LEU A 29 1.53 4.94 -8.00
N ARG A 30 2.41 5.68 -7.33
CA ARG A 30 2.08 6.99 -6.74
C ARG A 30 1.56 7.98 -7.79
N LYS A 31 2.23 8.04 -8.94
CA LYS A 31 1.79 8.89 -10.06
C LYS A 31 0.43 8.46 -10.59
N TRP A 32 0.23 7.15 -10.76
CA TRP A 32 -1.02 6.57 -11.24
C TRP A 32 -2.19 6.82 -10.27
N ILE A 33 -1.98 6.71 -8.95
CA ILE A 33 -3.00 7.01 -7.94
C ILE A 33 -3.43 8.47 -8.02
N ARG A 34 -2.49 9.41 -8.18
CA ARG A 34 -2.82 10.84 -8.35
C ARG A 34 -3.64 11.10 -9.62
N GLU A 35 -3.24 10.48 -10.73
CA GLU A 35 -3.95 10.61 -12.00
C GLU A 35 -5.37 10.03 -11.90
N ILE A 36 -5.56 8.88 -11.27
CA ILE A 36 -6.89 8.26 -11.16
C ILE A 36 -7.77 8.89 -10.09
N SER A 37 -7.18 9.36 -8.98
CA SER A 37 -7.92 10.14 -7.98
C SER A 37 -8.54 11.37 -8.65
N SER A 38 -7.81 12.02 -9.56
CA SER A 38 -8.34 13.14 -10.36
C SER A 38 -9.40 12.75 -11.39
N SER A 39 -9.40 11.50 -11.87
CA SER A 39 -10.36 11.02 -12.86
C SER A 39 -11.60 10.36 -12.24
N GLY A 40 -11.62 10.13 -10.92
CA GLY A 40 -12.75 9.53 -10.19
C GLY A 40 -13.04 8.06 -10.56
N GLN A 41 -12.10 7.36 -11.17
CA GLN A 41 -12.28 5.97 -11.68
C GLN A 41 -11.69 4.91 -10.74
N LEU A 42 -11.38 5.26 -9.49
CA LEU A 42 -10.85 4.32 -8.50
C LEU A 42 -11.97 3.41 -7.99
N GLY A 43 -12.09 2.23 -8.60
CA GLY A 43 -12.96 1.16 -8.12
C GLY A 43 -12.39 0.46 -6.88
N ILE A 44 -13.27 -0.07 -6.04
CA ILE A 44 -12.91 -0.81 -4.82
C ILE A 44 -12.05 -2.05 -5.15
N ASP A 45 -12.35 -2.74 -6.26
CA ASP A 45 -11.60 -3.93 -6.68
C ASP A 45 -10.15 -3.60 -7.06
N SER A 46 -9.95 -2.51 -7.80
CA SER A 46 -8.63 -1.97 -8.14
C SER A 46 -7.84 -1.60 -6.89
N MET A 47 -8.48 -0.92 -5.93
CA MET A 47 -7.85 -0.58 -4.65
C MET A 47 -7.44 -1.82 -3.87
N SER A 48 -8.29 -2.85 -3.82
CA SER A 48 -7.98 -4.11 -3.13
C SER A 48 -6.77 -4.83 -3.73
N ARG A 49 -6.64 -4.87 -5.07
CA ARG A 49 -5.49 -5.48 -5.76
C ARG A 49 -4.19 -4.71 -5.47
N LEU A 50 -4.25 -3.38 -5.46
CA LEU A 50 -3.11 -2.53 -5.15
C LEU A 50 -2.68 -2.69 -3.69
N CYS A 51 -3.63 -2.77 -2.76
CA CYS A 51 -3.36 -3.04 -1.34
C CYS A 51 -2.61 -4.36 -1.16
N LYS A 52 -3.00 -5.42 -1.89
CA LYS A 52 -2.25 -6.70 -1.90
C LYS A 52 -0.83 -6.50 -2.43
N GLY A 53 -0.66 -5.78 -3.55
CA GLY A 53 0.66 -5.46 -4.08
C GLY A 53 1.56 -4.72 -3.08
N LEU A 54 1.01 -3.71 -2.40
CA LEU A 54 1.70 -2.96 -1.34
C LEU A 54 2.05 -3.86 -0.14
N HIS A 55 1.15 -4.77 0.24
CA HIS A 55 1.42 -5.76 1.27
C HIS A 55 2.61 -6.65 0.89
N TYR A 56 2.64 -7.18 -0.34
CA TYR A 56 3.77 -8.00 -0.81
C TYR A 56 5.10 -7.24 -0.88
N VAL A 57 5.06 -5.96 -1.24
CA VAL A 57 6.27 -5.10 -1.26
C VAL A 57 6.87 -4.97 0.14
N MET A 58 6.01 -4.76 1.13
CA MET A 58 6.38 -4.74 2.55
C MET A 58 6.87 -6.12 3.01
N TRP A 59 6.19 -7.19 2.59
CA TRP A 59 6.57 -8.57 2.89
C TRP A 59 8.00 -8.87 2.42
N MET A 60 8.41 -8.37 1.25
CA MET A 60 9.76 -8.56 0.70
C MET A 60 10.86 -7.74 1.40
N GLN A 61 10.55 -6.83 2.33
CA GLN A 61 11.58 -6.04 3.05
C GLN A 61 12.03 -6.72 4.33
N ASP A 62 13.14 -7.44 4.37
CA ASP A 62 13.56 -8.13 5.60
C ASP A 62 14.32 -7.26 6.62
N LYS A 63 14.80 -6.07 6.22
CA LYS A 63 15.52 -5.15 7.11
C LYS A 63 14.55 -4.19 7.81
N MET A 64 14.66 -4.07 9.13
CA MET A 64 13.80 -3.19 9.96
C MET A 64 13.80 -1.72 9.49
N ILE A 65 14.96 -1.15 9.21
CA ILE A 65 15.07 0.26 8.74
C ILE A 65 14.33 0.46 7.41
N LEU A 66 14.43 -0.53 6.50
CA LEU A 66 13.74 -0.45 5.21
C LEU A 66 12.22 -0.65 5.34
N GLN A 67 11.77 -1.36 6.38
CA GLN A 67 10.34 -1.52 6.67
C GLN A 67 9.76 -0.21 7.18
N GLU A 68 10.46 0.50 8.07
CA GLU A 68 10.07 1.81 8.57
C GLU A 68 9.95 2.83 7.42
N GLU A 69 11.00 2.97 6.60
CA GLU A 69 10.96 3.85 5.44
C GLU A 69 9.83 3.50 4.47
N MET A 70 9.54 2.21 4.28
CA MET A 70 8.47 1.77 3.41
C MET A 70 7.09 2.10 4.02
N ALA A 71 6.94 1.97 5.34
CA ALA A 71 5.71 2.32 6.04
C ALA A 71 5.44 3.82 5.95
N ASP A 72 6.46 4.65 6.13
CA ASP A 72 6.37 6.11 5.94
C ASP A 72 5.97 6.48 4.52
N ARG A 73 6.54 5.81 3.51
CA ARG A 73 6.16 6.01 2.11
C ARG A 73 4.71 5.63 1.85
N ILE A 74 4.23 4.54 2.46
CA ILE A 74 2.82 4.13 2.37
C ILE A 74 1.91 5.11 3.11
N GLY A 75 2.30 5.62 4.27
CA GLY A 75 1.58 6.70 4.96
C GLY A 75 1.50 7.97 4.10
N SER A 76 2.59 8.31 3.39
CA SER A 76 2.60 9.48 2.50
C SER A 76 1.65 9.36 1.30
N LEU A 77 1.30 8.14 0.87
CA LEU A 77 0.31 7.91 -0.19
C LEU A 77 -1.08 8.37 0.22
N LEU A 78 -1.42 8.31 1.51
CA LEU A 78 -2.71 8.78 2.03
C LEU A 78 -2.92 10.28 1.78
N ASN A 79 -1.83 11.05 1.77
CA ASN A 79 -1.86 12.50 1.52
C ASN A 79 -1.98 12.84 0.02
N ASP A 80 -1.80 11.86 -0.88
CA ASP A 80 -1.88 12.08 -2.32
C ASP A 80 -3.31 11.92 -2.89
N PHE A 81 -4.26 11.48 -2.07
CA PHE A 81 -5.67 11.39 -2.45
C PHE A 81 -6.32 12.77 -2.38
N SER A 82 -7.10 13.10 -3.41
CA SER A 82 -7.80 14.40 -3.49
C SER A 82 -9.09 14.44 -2.66
N GLU A 83 -9.67 13.28 -2.36
CA GLU A 83 -10.97 13.14 -1.72
C GLU A 83 -10.87 12.28 -0.46
N GLU A 84 -11.50 12.74 0.63
CA GLU A 84 -11.46 12.06 1.93
C GLU A 84 -12.14 10.68 1.89
N GLU A 85 -13.20 10.54 1.09
CA GLU A 85 -13.91 9.27 0.91
C GLU A 85 -13.00 8.20 0.26
N GLN A 86 -12.22 8.59 -0.75
CA GLN A 86 -11.25 7.70 -1.39
C GLN A 86 -10.13 7.30 -0.42
N CYS A 87 -9.68 8.23 0.42
CA CYS A 87 -8.70 7.95 1.46
C CYS A 87 -9.24 6.94 2.49
N ALA A 88 -10.45 7.16 3.00
CA ALA A 88 -11.10 6.25 3.95
C ALA A 88 -11.31 4.84 3.35
N GLN A 89 -11.73 4.77 2.08
CA GLN A 89 -11.86 3.50 1.36
C GLN A 89 -10.51 2.79 1.22
N PHE A 90 -9.43 3.52 0.91
CA PHE A 90 -8.08 2.95 0.82
C PHE A 90 -7.61 2.38 2.16
N VAL A 91 -7.80 3.11 3.26
CA VAL A 91 -7.47 2.65 4.62
C VAL A 91 -8.26 1.39 4.96
N LYS A 92 -9.56 1.37 4.67
CA LYS A 92 -10.41 0.18 4.89
C LYS A 92 -9.89 -1.02 4.10
N CYS A 93 -9.59 -0.85 2.81
CA CYS A 93 -9.03 -1.92 1.97
C CYS A 93 -7.68 -2.42 2.50
N MET A 94 -6.79 -1.54 2.94
CA MET A 94 -5.50 -1.92 3.54
C MET A 94 -5.68 -2.76 4.80
N ILE A 95 -6.57 -2.35 5.72
CA ILE A 95 -6.85 -3.09 6.95
C ILE A 95 -7.45 -4.47 6.63
N THR A 96 -8.42 -4.54 5.71
CA THR A 96 -9.01 -5.81 5.28
C THR A 96 -7.98 -6.73 4.62
N CYS A 97 -7.07 -6.19 3.82
CA CYS A 97 -5.98 -6.96 3.20
C CYS A 97 -5.07 -7.58 4.26
N VAL A 98 -4.62 -6.78 5.23
CA VAL A 98 -3.79 -7.26 6.34
C VAL A 98 -4.53 -8.28 7.21
N ALA A 99 -5.82 -8.09 7.46
CA ALA A 99 -6.63 -9.04 8.23
C ALA A 99 -6.75 -10.40 7.54
N ASN A 100 -6.91 -10.41 6.22
CA ASN A 100 -7.00 -11.65 5.43
C ASN A 100 -5.66 -12.38 5.31
N GLU A 101 -4.54 -11.66 5.29
CA GLU A 101 -3.21 -12.25 5.21
C GLU A 101 -2.62 -12.59 6.59
N TRP A 102 -3.21 -12.09 7.67
CA TRP A 102 -2.84 -12.39 9.05
C TRP A 102 -2.63 -13.88 9.39
N PRO A 103 -3.51 -14.82 9.00
CA PRO A 103 -3.31 -16.24 9.29
C PRO A 103 -2.17 -16.89 8.49
N LEU A 104 -1.69 -16.25 7.42
CA LEU A 104 -0.61 -16.74 6.57
C LEU A 104 0.77 -16.25 7.02
N ILE A 105 0.83 -15.36 8.02
CA ILE A 105 2.07 -14.80 8.54
C ILE A 105 2.76 -15.82 9.45
N ASP A 106 3.96 -16.19 9.06
CA ASP A 106 4.83 -17.09 9.81
C ASP A 106 5.22 -16.51 11.19
N ARG A 107 5.36 -17.37 12.21
CA ARG A 107 5.60 -16.97 13.60
C ARG A 107 6.85 -16.08 13.77
N TRP A 108 7.86 -16.28 12.94
CA TRP A 108 9.12 -15.52 12.94
C TRP A 108 9.01 -14.15 12.26
N ARG A 109 7.90 -13.89 11.54
CA ARG A 109 7.60 -12.60 10.89
C ARG A 109 6.53 -11.79 11.64
N MET A 110 6.02 -12.29 12.77
CA MET A 110 4.98 -11.62 13.56
C MET A 110 5.43 -10.25 14.08
N ASP A 111 6.67 -10.12 14.56
CA ASP A 111 7.24 -8.82 15.01
C ASP A 111 7.29 -7.78 13.87
N LYS A 112 7.47 -8.23 12.63
CA LYS A 112 7.53 -7.37 11.42
C LYS A 112 6.16 -6.79 11.04
N PHE A 113 5.05 -7.49 11.28
CA PHE A 113 3.70 -7.03 10.92
C PHE A 113 3.00 -6.24 12.02
N LEU A 114 3.40 -6.38 13.29
CA LEU A 114 2.84 -5.57 14.39
C LEU A 114 3.18 -4.08 14.24
N MET A 115 4.40 -3.75 13.79
CA MET A 115 4.86 -2.37 13.60
C MET A 115 4.07 -1.63 12.50
N VAL A 116 3.79 -2.32 11.39
CA VAL A 116 2.98 -1.77 10.28
C VAL A 116 1.54 -1.51 10.73
N ARG A 117 0.94 -2.45 11.48
CA ARG A 117 -0.42 -2.29 12.01
C ARG A 117 -0.52 -1.07 12.93
N LEU A 118 0.51 -0.83 13.75
CA LEU A 118 0.61 0.35 14.60
C LEU A 118 0.74 1.65 13.76
N CYS A 119 1.67 1.71 12.80
CA CYS A 119 1.84 2.90 11.95
C CYS A 119 0.60 3.22 11.11
N THR A 120 -0.06 2.22 10.52
CA THR A 120 -1.29 2.45 9.75
C THR A 120 -2.52 2.74 10.61
N ALA A 121 -2.54 2.34 11.89
CA ALA A 121 -3.60 2.69 12.83
C ALA A 121 -3.37 4.07 13.47
N VAL A 122 -2.12 4.50 13.61
CA VAL A 122 -1.74 5.81 14.18
C VAL A 122 -1.77 6.92 13.13
N SER A 123 -1.47 6.64 11.86
CA SER A 123 -1.53 7.63 10.77
C SER A 123 -2.91 8.28 10.54
N PRO A 124 -4.05 7.56 10.57
CA PRO A 124 -5.36 8.22 10.50
C PRO A 124 -5.64 9.07 11.74
N VAL A 125 -5.11 8.70 12.92
CA VAL A 125 -5.26 9.51 14.15
C VAL A 125 -4.43 10.80 14.06
N TYR A 126 -3.27 10.78 13.40
CA TYR A 126 -2.44 11.97 13.16
C TYR A 126 -2.97 12.88 12.03
N CYS A 127 -3.67 12.34 11.02
CA CYS A 127 -4.31 13.13 9.97
C CYS A 127 -5.64 13.78 10.40
N ILE A 128 -6.36 13.22 11.38
CA ILE A 128 -7.63 13.80 11.89
C ILE A 128 -7.39 14.97 12.87
N PHE A 129 -6.19 15.10 13.44
CA PHE A 129 -5.86 16.12 14.45
C PHE A 129 -4.82 17.17 14.00
N ARG A 130 -4.63 17.38 12.70
CA ARG A 130 -3.82 18.49 12.17
C ARG A 130 -4.55 19.32 11.14
#